data_AF-A0A2N1VRK2-F1
#
_entry.id   AF-A0A2N1VRK2-F1
#
_cell.length_a   1.000
_cell.length_b   1.000
_cell.length_c   1.000
_cell.angle_alpha   90.00
_cell.angle_beta   90.00
_cell.angle_gamma   90.00
#
_symmetry.space_group_name_H-M   'P 1'
#
loop_
_entity.id
_entity.type
_entity.pdbx_description
1 polymer ?
#
loop_
_entity_poly.entity_id
_entity_poly.type
_entity_poly.pdbx_seq_one_letter_code
_entity_poly.pdbx_strand_id
1 'polypeptide(L)'
;MNNRYTFLLIFFLLISYNLFSQTKLNYDDFKTPQYCGTSCHTDFYAQWQQAMMSKAYTHHWDEIEYFELAIPHAEKDEKVADVKKDCNGCHTPIAYLVGDVPPPRPELNSRANESVSCDVCHSITGFEGDLPFNFNYTVSPGKTKYSSRKGAVESPAHEIKVTEFHKSGDFCGICHNEKSPYGVWVKSTHIEWKEGPYFKEGVQCQDCHMPKSEFRTASMGDLYPDARLHLFHGAHDPGKIKGTIEIRIYPDIKEAEPGETVRFTVALFNQKTGHKFPTGSVEDRIVWL
;
A
#
# COMPACT_ATOMS: atom_id res chain seq x y z
N MET A 1 -14.17 76.64 11.73
CA MET A 1 -12.72 76.42 11.48
C MET A 1 -12.39 74.99 11.88
N ASN A 2 -11.92 74.21 10.91
CA ASN A 2 -11.01 73.04 10.95
C ASN A 2 -10.80 72.28 12.26
N ASN A 3 -10.63 70.95 12.32
CA ASN A 3 -10.68 69.81 11.40
C ASN A 3 -10.23 68.60 12.27
N ARG A 4 -10.47 67.37 11.80
CA ARG A 4 -9.78 66.10 12.15
C ARG A 4 -10.47 65.16 13.13
N TYR A 5 -11.43 64.41 12.59
CA TYR A 5 -11.64 63.02 12.94
C TYR A 5 -10.54 62.17 12.28
N THR A 6 -9.69 61.53 13.08
CA THR A 6 -8.68 60.59 12.60
C THR A 6 -9.31 59.20 12.48
N PHE A 7 -9.76 58.84 11.28
CA PHE A 7 -10.09 57.45 10.96
C PHE A 7 -8.79 56.67 10.74
N LEU A 8 -8.47 55.74 11.65
CA LEU A 8 -7.41 54.76 11.43
C LEU A 8 -7.96 53.65 10.53
N LEU A 9 -7.63 53.70 9.24
CA LEU A 9 -7.84 52.58 8.31
C LEU A 9 -6.77 51.52 8.60
N ILE A 10 -7.13 50.47 9.35
CA ILE A 10 -6.31 49.27 9.50
C ILE A 10 -6.48 48.45 8.22
N PHE A 11 -5.50 48.55 7.33
CA PHE A 11 -5.36 47.71 6.16
C PHE A 11 -4.92 46.31 6.63
N PHE A 12 -5.87 45.38 6.80
CA PHE A 12 -5.55 43.97 6.97
C PHE A 12 -5.00 43.46 5.64
N LEU A 13 -3.67 43.42 5.53
CA LEU A 13 -2.96 42.65 4.50
C LEU A 13 -3.28 41.17 4.73
N LEU A 14 -4.26 40.66 3.97
CA LEU A 14 -4.45 39.23 3.77
C LEU A 14 -3.22 38.73 3.01
N ILE A 15 -2.18 38.33 3.75
CA ILE A 15 -1.10 37.52 3.22
C ILE A 15 -1.72 36.16 2.91
N SER A 16 -2.11 35.99 1.66
CA SER A 16 -2.38 34.69 1.08
C SER A 16 -1.10 33.85 1.18
N TYR A 17 -1.02 33.02 2.22
CA TYR A 17 -0.08 31.90 2.27
C TYR A 17 -0.53 30.88 1.23
N ASN A 18 -0.06 31.05 0.00
CA ASN A 18 0.08 29.96 -0.94
C ASN A 18 1.56 29.85 -1.29
N LEU A 19 1.99 28.61 -1.53
CA LEU A 19 3.35 28.14 -1.83
C LEU A 19 4.13 27.61 -0.62
N PHE A 20 3.65 26.49 -0.06
CA PHE A 20 4.59 25.37 0.05
C PHE A 20 4.97 24.99 -1.38
N SER A 21 6.10 25.53 -1.85
CA SER A 21 6.78 25.00 -3.04
C SER A 21 7.27 23.61 -2.67
N GLN A 22 6.42 22.60 -2.83
CA GLN A 22 6.86 21.22 -2.83
C GLN A 22 7.86 21.11 -3.98
N THR A 23 9.15 21.01 -3.66
CA THR A 23 10.22 20.84 -4.64
C THR A 23 9.80 19.73 -5.59
N LYS A 24 9.75 20.05 -6.89
CA LYS A 24 9.38 19.06 -7.92
C LYS A 24 10.36 17.90 -7.85
N LEU A 25 9.87 16.72 -7.47
CA LEU A 25 10.66 15.50 -7.39
C LEU A 25 10.98 14.96 -8.78
N ASN A 26 12.11 14.29 -8.89
CA ASN A 26 12.54 13.60 -10.09
C ASN A 26 12.94 12.16 -9.76
N TYR A 27 13.03 11.31 -10.79
CA TYR A 27 13.41 9.91 -10.62
C TYR A 27 14.75 9.75 -9.87
N ASP A 28 15.71 10.64 -10.09
CA ASP A 28 17.05 10.56 -9.49
C ASP A 28 17.07 10.80 -7.97
N ASP A 29 16.00 11.36 -7.41
CA ASP A 29 15.82 11.48 -5.96
C ASP A 29 15.62 10.11 -5.30
N PHE A 30 15.23 9.10 -6.10
CA PHE A 30 14.95 7.73 -5.68
C PHE A 30 15.97 6.74 -6.24
N LYS A 31 16.55 5.92 -5.37
CA LYS A 31 17.41 4.81 -5.75
C LYS A 31 16.60 3.69 -6.39
N THR A 32 17.20 3.03 -7.38
CA THR A 32 16.58 1.89 -8.04
C THR A 32 16.54 0.68 -7.09
N PRO A 33 15.59 -0.25 -7.25
CA PRO A 33 15.61 -1.53 -6.53
C PRO A 33 16.96 -2.26 -6.63
N GLN A 34 17.61 -2.21 -7.79
CA GLN A 34 18.91 -2.84 -8.04
C GLN A 34 20.02 -2.18 -7.24
N TYR A 35 20.02 -0.86 -7.08
CA TYR A 35 20.98 -0.16 -6.22
C TYR A 35 20.91 -0.67 -4.78
N CYS A 36 19.70 -0.86 -4.24
CA CYS A 36 19.50 -1.38 -2.88
C CYS A 36 19.85 -2.88 -2.79
N GLY A 37 19.41 -3.65 -3.79
CA GLY A 37 19.32 -5.09 -3.72
C GLY A 37 20.53 -5.88 -4.22
N THR A 38 21.38 -5.32 -5.09
CA THR A 38 22.42 -6.13 -5.74
C THR A 38 23.62 -6.46 -4.85
N SER A 39 23.87 -5.69 -3.79
CA SER A 39 25.08 -5.87 -2.94
C SER A 39 24.81 -5.80 -1.45
N CYS A 40 23.86 -4.99 -1.01
CA CYS A 40 23.61 -4.78 0.42
C CYS A 40 22.35 -5.49 0.91
N HIS A 41 21.21 -5.39 0.23
CA HIS A 41 19.94 -5.97 0.68
C HIS A 41 19.50 -7.16 -0.20
N THR A 42 20.44 -8.06 -0.52
CA THR A 42 20.24 -9.15 -1.51
C THR A 42 19.04 -10.03 -1.22
N ASP A 43 18.87 -10.44 0.03
CA ASP A 43 17.80 -11.38 0.38
C ASP A 43 16.44 -10.67 0.44
N PHE A 44 16.38 -9.43 0.93
CA PHE A 44 15.14 -8.63 0.86
C PHE A 44 14.75 -8.28 -0.57
N TYR A 45 15.72 -8.03 -1.44
CA TYR A 45 15.48 -7.81 -2.86
C TYR A 45 14.89 -9.06 -3.52
N ALA A 46 15.44 -10.24 -3.24
CA ALA A 46 14.89 -11.50 -3.73
C ALA A 46 13.47 -11.78 -3.20
N GLN A 47 13.17 -11.41 -1.95
CA GLN A 47 11.82 -11.51 -1.39
C GLN A 47 10.84 -10.56 -2.08
N TRP A 48 11.23 -9.29 -2.23
CA TRP A 48 10.43 -8.26 -2.90
C TRP A 48 10.12 -8.64 -4.35
N GLN A 49 11.09 -9.15 -5.11
CA GLN A 49 10.90 -9.59 -6.51
C GLN A 49 9.83 -10.70 -6.67
N GLN A 50 9.57 -11.46 -5.60
CA GLN A 50 8.54 -12.50 -5.60
C GLN A 50 7.16 -11.96 -5.19
N ALA A 51 7.12 -10.80 -4.54
CA ALA A 51 5.90 -10.16 -4.09
C ALA A 51 5.16 -9.44 -5.23
N MET A 52 3.86 -9.22 -5.06
CA MET A 52 3.10 -8.36 -5.98
C MET A 52 3.53 -6.89 -5.90
N MET A 53 4.20 -6.46 -4.82
CA MET A 53 4.72 -5.10 -4.72
C MET A 53 5.72 -4.76 -5.84
N SER A 54 6.57 -5.72 -6.26
CA SER A 54 7.49 -5.52 -7.38
C SER A 54 6.84 -5.62 -8.76
N LYS A 55 5.56 -5.99 -8.80
CA LYS A 55 4.79 -6.25 -10.02
C LYS A 55 3.52 -5.41 -10.11
N ALA A 56 3.28 -4.50 -9.16
CA ALA A 56 2.03 -3.78 -9.07
C ALA A 56 1.73 -2.96 -10.34
N TYR A 57 2.74 -2.53 -11.07
CA TYR A 57 2.54 -1.87 -12.37
C TYR A 57 2.64 -2.80 -13.58
N THR A 58 3.36 -3.91 -13.44
CA THR A 58 3.77 -4.77 -14.57
C THR A 58 3.02 -6.10 -14.64
N HIS A 59 2.16 -6.39 -13.66
CA HIS A 59 1.32 -7.56 -13.69
C HIS A 59 0.32 -7.45 -14.84
N HIS A 60 0.15 -8.54 -15.59
CA HIS A 60 -0.63 -8.52 -16.84
C HIS A 60 -2.08 -8.05 -16.63
N TRP A 61 -2.72 -8.44 -15.53
CA TRP A 61 -4.07 -7.98 -15.21
C TRP A 61 -4.11 -6.47 -14.91
N ASP A 62 -3.14 -5.96 -14.15
CA ASP A 62 -3.07 -4.56 -13.76
C ASP A 62 -2.81 -3.67 -15.00
N GLU A 63 -2.05 -4.17 -15.98
CA GLU A 63 -1.85 -3.50 -17.27
C GLU A 63 -3.16 -3.40 -18.07
N ILE A 64 -3.91 -4.50 -18.17
CA ILE A 64 -5.22 -4.52 -18.86
C ILE A 64 -6.19 -3.59 -18.15
N GLU A 65 -6.33 -3.74 -16.83
CA GLU A 65 -7.24 -2.92 -16.03
C GLU A 65 -6.95 -1.44 -16.21
N TYR A 66 -5.68 -1.03 -16.13
CA TYR A 66 -5.32 0.36 -16.23
C TYR A 66 -5.44 0.92 -17.66
N PHE A 67 -4.82 0.28 -18.65
CA PHE A 67 -4.74 0.85 -20.01
C PHE A 67 -5.96 0.57 -20.87
N GLU A 68 -6.66 -0.54 -20.66
CA GLU A 68 -7.79 -0.96 -21.52
C GLU A 68 -9.15 -0.66 -20.89
N LEU A 69 -9.23 -0.48 -19.57
CA LEU A 69 -10.47 -0.15 -18.87
C LEU A 69 -10.43 1.25 -18.23
N ALA A 70 -9.51 1.47 -17.30
CA ALA A 70 -9.48 2.66 -16.46
C ALA A 70 -9.25 3.96 -17.27
N ILE A 71 -8.22 4.00 -18.12
CA ILE A 71 -7.96 5.17 -18.99
C ILE A 71 -9.13 5.44 -19.96
N PRO A 72 -9.64 4.45 -20.72
CA PRO A 72 -10.79 4.67 -21.59
C PRO A 72 -12.07 5.11 -20.86
N HIS A 73 -12.31 4.63 -19.63
CA HIS A 73 -13.43 5.11 -18.80
C HIS A 73 -13.21 6.55 -18.34
N ALA A 74 -11.99 6.90 -17.94
CA ALA A 74 -11.60 8.26 -17.55
C ALA A 74 -11.67 9.29 -18.70
N GLU A 75 -11.70 8.83 -19.95
CA GLU A 75 -11.96 9.68 -21.13
C GLU A 75 -13.45 9.95 -21.38
N LYS A 76 -14.33 9.11 -20.82
CA LYS A 76 -15.78 9.18 -21.05
C LYS A 76 -16.54 9.87 -19.93
N ASP A 77 -16.03 9.82 -18.70
CA ASP A 77 -16.66 10.41 -17.52
C ASP A 77 -15.67 11.29 -16.76
N GLU A 78 -15.93 12.59 -16.74
CA GLU A 78 -15.11 13.59 -16.06
C GLU A 78 -14.97 13.31 -14.55
N LYS A 79 -15.96 12.65 -13.93
CA LYS A 79 -15.88 12.31 -12.50
C LYS A 79 -14.79 11.32 -12.15
N VAL A 80 -14.31 10.55 -13.13
CA VAL A 80 -13.24 9.56 -12.96
C VAL A 80 -12.01 9.92 -13.79
N ALA A 81 -11.91 11.16 -14.28
CA ALA A 81 -10.78 11.60 -15.11
C ALA A 81 -9.42 11.43 -14.40
N ASP A 82 -9.37 11.66 -13.09
CA ASP A 82 -8.15 11.61 -12.29
C ASP A 82 -7.55 10.20 -12.19
N VAL A 83 -8.32 9.15 -12.50
CA VAL A 83 -7.86 7.74 -12.54
C VAL A 83 -6.67 7.56 -13.50
N LYS A 84 -6.54 8.39 -14.55
CA LYS A 84 -5.37 8.43 -15.45
C LYS A 84 -4.04 8.72 -14.73
N LYS A 85 -4.12 9.26 -13.52
CA LYS A 85 -2.99 9.57 -12.66
C LYS A 85 -3.04 8.71 -11.40
N ASP A 86 -4.19 8.63 -10.76
CA ASP A 86 -4.35 8.21 -9.36
C ASP A 86 -4.05 6.72 -9.13
N CYS A 87 -4.33 5.83 -10.09
CA CYS A 87 -3.95 4.42 -9.98
C CYS A 87 -2.45 4.25 -9.70
N ASN A 88 -1.64 5.11 -10.33
CA ASN A 88 -0.19 5.07 -10.22
C ASN A 88 0.31 5.56 -8.86
N GLY A 89 -0.51 6.28 -8.10
CA GLY A 89 -0.21 6.63 -6.72
C GLY A 89 0.04 5.39 -5.85
N CYS A 90 -0.61 4.27 -6.17
CA CYS A 90 -0.43 2.98 -5.48
C CYS A 90 0.42 1.98 -6.30
N HIS A 91 0.25 1.94 -7.63
CA HIS A 91 0.83 0.89 -8.47
C HIS A 91 2.27 1.20 -8.96
N THR A 92 2.61 2.48 -9.13
CA THR A 92 3.97 2.94 -9.45
C THR A 92 4.26 4.31 -8.82
N PRO A 93 4.42 4.35 -7.48
CA PRO A 93 4.38 5.60 -6.72
C PRO A 93 5.47 6.61 -7.12
N ILE A 94 6.64 6.15 -7.58
CA ILE A 94 7.69 7.08 -8.06
C ILE A 94 7.21 7.83 -9.30
N ALA A 95 6.63 7.14 -10.29
CA ALA A 95 6.13 7.78 -11.51
C ALA A 95 5.04 8.82 -11.16
N TYR A 96 4.14 8.48 -10.23
CA TYR A 96 3.15 9.42 -9.70
C TYR A 96 3.79 10.66 -9.04
N LEU A 97 4.75 10.45 -8.15
CA LEU A 97 5.44 11.51 -7.39
C LEU A 97 6.20 12.50 -8.28
N VAL A 98 6.79 12.02 -9.38
CA VAL A 98 7.57 12.85 -10.32
C VAL A 98 6.71 13.43 -11.45
N GLY A 99 5.43 13.04 -11.52
CA GLY A 99 4.46 13.51 -12.52
C GLY A 99 4.55 12.80 -13.87
N ASP A 100 5.14 11.60 -13.94
CA ASP A 100 5.18 10.72 -15.11
C ASP A 100 3.89 9.89 -15.19
N VAL A 101 2.77 10.57 -15.47
CA VAL A 101 1.42 10.01 -15.46
C VAL A 101 0.61 10.50 -16.68
N PRO A 102 -0.01 9.61 -17.47
CA PRO A 102 0.11 8.16 -17.40
C PRO A 102 1.54 7.69 -17.76
N PRO A 103 2.12 6.75 -17.00
CA PRO A 103 3.45 6.24 -17.31
C PRO A 103 3.47 5.43 -18.62
N PRO A 104 4.64 5.25 -19.26
CA PRO A 104 4.77 4.38 -20.42
C PRO A 104 4.36 2.93 -20.12
N ARG A 105 3.77 2.22 -21.09
CA ARG A 105 3.40 0.80 -20.94
C ARG A 105 4.57 -0.06 -20.46
N PRO A 106 4.32 -1.15 -19.70
CA PRO A 106 5.35 -2.02 -19.16
C PRO A 106 6.39 -2.53 -20.17
N GLU A 107 5.98 -2.76 -21.42
CA GLU A 107 6.86 -3.21 -22.51
C GLU A 107 8.02 -2.24 -22.84
N LEU A 108 7.85 -0.95 -22.53
CA LEU A 108 8.87 0.08 -22.75
C LEU A 108 9.95 0.08 -21.66
N ASN A 109 9.76 -0.72 -20.60
CA ASN A 109 10.71 -0.92 -19.52
C ASN A 109 11.27 0.38 -18.91
N SER A 110 10.37 1.35 -18.70
CA SER A 110 10.68 2.60 -18.00
C SER A 110 10.85 2.35 -16.49
N ARG A 111 11.23 3.39 -15.74
CA ARG A 111 11.30 3.31 -14.28
C ARG A 111 9.94 3.07 -13.61
N ALA A 112 8.82 3.23 -14.32
CA ALA A 112 7.51 2.84 -13.81
C ALA A 112 7.44 1.34 -13.47
N ASN A 113 8.23 0.50 -14.16
CA ASN A 113 8.31 -0.94 -13.90
C ASN A 113 8.92 -1.29 -12.54
N GLU A 114 9.56 -0.33 -11.86
CA GLU A 114 10.03 -0.50 -10.49
C GLU A 114 8.87 -0.66 -9.49
N SER A 115 7.62 -0.37 -9.90
CA SER A 115 6.40 -0.60 -9.12
C SER A 115 6.50 -0.01 -7.70
N VAL A 116 6.02 -0.72 -6.67
CA VAL A 116 6.20 -0.33 -5.27
C VAL A 116 7.59 -0.79 -4.81
N SER A 117 8.60 0.04 -5.08
CA SER A 117 10.00 -0.26 -4.84
C SER A 117 10.47 0.04 -3.40
N CYS A 118 11.66 -0.46 -3.07
CA CYS A 118 12.30 -0.25 -1.77
C CYS A 118 12.33 1.23 -1.38
N ASP A 119 12.72 2.09 -2.32
CA ASP A 119 13.02 3.48 -2.03
C ASP A 119 11.78 4.35 -1.86
N VAL A 120 10.65 3.96 -2.46
CA VAL A 120 9.34 4.56 -2.15
C VAL A 120 9.00 4.31 -0.70
N CYS A 121 8.89 3.04 -0.31
CA CYS A 121 8.46 2.68 1.04
C CYS A 121 9.36 3.29 2.11
N HIS A 122 10.68 3.26 1.87
CA HIS A 122 11.67 3.82 2.78
C HIS A 122 11.89 5.33 2.66
N SER A 123 11.12 6.03 1.83
CA SER A 123 11.09 7.50 1.76
C SER A 123 9.77 8.10 2.25
N ILE A 124 8.74 7.28 2.49
CA ILE A 124 7.47 7.75 3.08
C ILE A 124 7.71 8.16 4.55
N THR A 125 7.23 9.32 4.93
CA THR A 125 7.37 9.88 6.28
C THR A 125 6.07 9.91 7.08
N GLY A 126 4.94 9.76 6.41
CA GLY A 126 3.60 9.80 7.00
C GLY A 126 2.53 9.88 5.92
N PHE A 127 1.37 10.38 6.29
CA PHE A 127 0.26 10.66 5.38
C PHE A 127 -0.48 11.94 5.80
N GLU A 128 -1.28 12.50 4.91
CA GLU A 128 -2.10 13.69 5.17
C GLU A 128 -3.53 13.34 5.57
N GLY A 129 -4.08 14.06 6.56
CA GLY A 129 -5.43 13.82 7.10
C GLY A 129 -5.45 12.77 8.22
N ASP A 130 -6.65 12.33 8.61
CA ASP A 130 -6.87 11.44 9.77
C ASP A 130 -6.86 9.95 9.42
N LEU A 131 -7.06 9.62 8.14
CA LEU A 131 -7.11 8.25 7.64
C LEU A 131 -6.19 8.11 6.42
N PRO A 132 -5.36 7.05 6.34
CA PRO A 132 -4.58 6.77 5.16
C PRO A 132 -5.47 6.12 4.08
N PHE A 133 -5.52 6.71 2.88
CA PHE A 133 -6.22 6.22 1.70
C PHE A 133 -5.83 7.02 0.47
N ASN A 134 -6.11 6.51 -0.73
CA ASN A 134 -5.85 7.19 -2.01
C ASN A 134 -4.46 7.87 -2.01
N PHE A 135 -3.40 7.09 -1.74
CA PHE A 135 -2.01 7.52 -1.94
C PHE A 135 -1.65 8.85 -1.24
N ASN A 136 -2.30 9.19 -0.12
CA ASN A 136 -2.08 10.41 0.64
C ASN A 136 -0.76 10.44 1.44
N TYR A 137 0.28 9.75 0.98
CA TYR A 137 1.58 9.72 1.64
C TYR A 137 2.29 11.09 1.55
N THR A 138 3.08 11.38 2.60
CA THR A 138 4.14 12.38 2.54
C THR A 138 5.48 11.69 2.37
N VAL A 139 6.36 12.24 1.53
CA VAL A 139 7.66 11.64 1.22
C VAL A 139 8.81 12.61 1.44
N SER A 140 9.96 12.06 1.82
CA SER A 140 11.24 12.76 1.93
C SER A 140 12.35 11.88 1.34
N PRO A 141 12.44 11.79 -0.01
CA PRO A 141 13.48 11.01 -0.67
C PRO A 141 14.90 11.58 -0.43
N GLY A 142 15.92 10.83 -0.85
CA GLY A 142 17.33 11.19 -0.68
C GLY A 142 18.12 10.25 0.23
N LYS A 143 19.09 10.79 0.99
CA LYS A 143 20.07 9.99 1.76
C LYS A 143 19.46 9.33 3.01
N THR A 144 18.44 9.92 3.61
CA THR A 144 17.78 9.33 4.78
C THR A 144 16.76 8.28 4.34
N LYS A 145 16.76 7.13 5.00
CA LYS A 145 15.76 6.07 4.85
C LYS A 145 15.04 5.85 6.16
N TYR A 146 13.73 5.73 6.08
CA TYR A 146 12.85 5.59 7.23
C TYR A 146 12.56 4.10 7.48
N SER A 147 12.58 3.70 8.74
CA SER A 147 12.44 2.30 9.12
C SER A 147 11.79 2.15 10.49
N SER A 148 11.40 0.93 10.82
CA SER A 148 10.91 0.54 12.15
C SER A 148 12.03 0.28 13.16
N ARG A 149 13.29 0.18 12.70
CA ARG A 149 14.47 -0.07 13.53
C ARG A 149 15.75 0.45 12.92
N LYS A 150 16.75 0.67 13.76
CA LYS A 150 18.14 1.00 13.40
C LYS A 150 19.08 0.03 14.13
N GLY A 151 20.05 -0.51 13.40
CA GLY A 151 21.06 -1.42 13.94
C GLY A 151 22.21 -0.71 14.64
N ALA A 152 23.10 -1.51 15.22
CA ALA A 152 24.36 -1.04 15.78
C ALA A 152 25.38 -0.71 14.67
N VAL A 153 25.31 -1.43 13.55
CA VAL A 153 26.13 -1.13 12.37
C VAL A 153 25.49 -0.03 11.53
N GLU A 154 26.24 1.07 11.34
CA GLU A 154 25.84 2.17 10.46
C GLU A 154 25.94 1.75 8.98
N SER A 155 24.98 2.22 8.18
CA SER A 155 25.02 2.00 6.73
C SER A 155 26.02 2.94 6.07
N PRO A 156 26.88 2.46 5.17
CA PRO A 156 27.82 3.31 4.44
C PRO A 156 27.15 4.14 3.32
N ALA A 157 25.91 3.82 2.94
CA ALA A 157 25.25 4.40 1.77
C ALA A 157 24.12 5.37 2.12
N HIS A 158 23.44 5.18 3.25
CA HIS A 158 22.27 5.97 3.63
C HIS A 158 22.17 6.11 5.16
N GLU A 159 21.46 7.13 5.62
CA GLU A 159 21.14 7.31 7.04
C GLU A 159 19.85 6.56 7.38
N ILE A 160 19.71 6.08 8.61
CA ILE A 160 18.49 5.39 9.06
C ILE A 160 17.81 6.24 10.12
N LYS A 161 16.55 6.62 9.86
CA LYS A 161 15.67 7.29 10.82
C LYS A 161 14.55 6.34 11.25
N VAL A 162 14.50 6.04 12.55
CA VAL A 162 13.45 5.19 13.11
C VAL A 162 12.16 5.99 13.29
N THR A 163 11.03 5.38 12.93
CA THR A 163 9.70 5.95 13.14
C THR A 163 8.74 4.89 13.66
N GLU A 164 7.76 5.30 14.46
CA GLU A 164 6.65 4.43 14.84
C GLU A 164 5.70 4.17 13.67
N PHE A 165 5.65 5.08 12.69
CA PHE A 165 4.80 4.94 11.51
C PHE A 165 5.09 3.65 10.74
N HIS A 166 6.37 3.28 10.57
CA HIS A 166 6.76 2.03 9.89
C HIS A 166 6.41 0.75 10.65
N LYS A 167 5.97 0.86 11.90
CA LYS A 167 5.45 -0.27 12.70
C LYS A 167 3.92 -0.34 12.68
N SER A 168 3.24 0.72 12.24
CA SER A 168 1.78 0.81 12.23
C SER A 168 1.18 0.24 10.94
N GLY A 169 0.03 -0.41 11.04
CA GLY A 169 -0.78 -0.78 9.88
C GLY A 169 -1.27 0.42 9.07
N ASP A 170 -1.26 1.64 9.64
CA ASP A 170 -1.57 2.88 8.93
C ASP A 170 -0.65 3.12 7.73
N PHE A 171 0.61 2.65 7.80
CA PHE A 171 1.53 2.70 6.66
C PHE A 171 0.95 1.96 5.45
N CYS A 172 0.37 0.79 5.67
CA CYS A 172 -0.20 -0.04 4.61
C CYS A 172 -1.52 0.56 4.09
N GLY A 173 -2.28 1.24 4.96
CA GLY A 173 -3.56 1.86 4.60
C GLY A 173 -3.47 2.92 3.51
N ILE A 174 -2.30 3.52 3.28
CA ILE A 174 -2.12 4.56 2.26
C ILE A 174 -2.51 4.04 0.88
N CYS A 175 -2.16 2.79 0.60
CA CYS A 175 -2.48 2.12 -0.67
C CYS A 175 -3.59 1.05 -0.54
N HIS A 176 -3.83 0.55 0.68
CA HIS A 176 -4.82 -0.53 0.92
C HIS A 176 -6.20 -0.02 1.39
N ASN A 177 -6.44 1.29 1.31
CA ASN A 177 -7.76 1.89 1.26
C ASN A 177 -7.90 2.74 -0.02
N GLU A 178 -9.01 2.56 -0.72
CA GLU A 178 -9.33 3.31 -1.93
C GLU A 178 -10.80 3.74 -1.91
N LYS A 179 -11.00 5.05 -2.09
CA LYS A 179 -12.32 5.67 -2.13
C LYS A 179 -12.55 6.28 -3.50
N SER A 180 -13.64 5.89 -4.14
CA SER A 180 -14.02 6.43 -5.44
C SER A 180 -14.43 7.90 -5.34
N PRO A 181 -14.42 8.65 -6.46
CA PRO A 181 -14.92 10.02 -6.53
C PRO A 181 -16.40 10.18 -6.13
N TYR A 182 -17.14 9.07 -6.05
CA TYR A 182 -18.53 9.01 -5.60
C TYR A 182 -18.67 8.86 -4.07
N GLY A 183 -17.56 8.86 -3.33
CA GLY A 183 -17.54 8.72 -1.88
C GLY A 183 -17.72 7.28 -1.38
N VAL A 184 -17.59 6.29 -2.26
CA VAL A 184 -17.74 4.86 -1.94
C VAL A 184 -16.36 4.22 -1.78
N TRP A 185 -16.16 3.43 -0.72
CA TRP A 185 -14.96 2.62 -0.57
C TRP A 185 -14.98 1.44 -1.56
N VAL A 186 -14.04 1.45 -2.49
CA VAL A 186 -13.83 0.35 -3.47
C VAL A 186 -12.72 -0.60 -3.01
N LYS A 187 -11.86 -0.14 -2.07
CA LYS A 187 -10.95 -0.99 -1.29
C LYS A 187 -10.96 -0.48 0.15
N SER A 188 -11.18 -1.35 1.14
CA SER A 188 -11.30 -0.95 2.56
C SER A 188 -10.52 -1.86 3.50
N THR A 189 -9.47 -2.53 3.03
CA THR A 189 -8.75 -3.55 3.79
C THR A 189 -8.21 -3.03 5.12
N HIS A 190 -7.65 -1.81 5.14
CA HIS A 190 -7.14 -1.23 6.37
C HIS A 190 -8.26 -0.80 7.32
N ILE A 191 -9.38 -0.29 6.80
CA ILE A 191 -10.57 0.02 7.62
C ILE A 191 -11.13 -1.26 8.24
N GLU A 192 -11.29 -2.32 7.44
CA GLU A 192 -11.75 -3.63 7.91
C GLU A 192 -10.86 -4.20 9.01
N TRP A 193 -9.54 -4.02 8.88
CA TRP A 193 -8.58 -4.38 9.91
C TRP A 193 -8.77 -3.54 11.18
N LYS A 194 -8.85 -2.20 11.06
CA LYS A 194 -9.07 -1.29 12.21
C LYS A 194 -10.35 -1.60 12.98
N GLU A 195 -11.41 -1.97 12.27
CA GLU A 195 -12.70 -2.33 12.87
C GLU A 195 -12.69 -3.76 13.45
N GLY A 196 -11.76 -4.61 12.97
CA GLY A 196 -11.64 -6.01 13.31
C GLY A 196 -11.03 -6.30 14.69
N PRO A 197 -11.09 -7.57 15.14
CA PRO A 197 -10.56 -7.98 16.43
C PRO A 197 -9.03 -7.89 16.52
N TYR A 198 -8.33 -8.18 15.42
CA TYR A 198 -6.86 -8.20 15.39
C TYR A 198 -6.24 -6.82 15.68
N PHE A 199 -6.88 -5.73 15.24
CA PHE A 199 -6.45 -4.39 15.61
C PHE A 199 -6.56 -4.14 17.11
N LYS A 200 -7.66 -4.59 17.74
CA LYS A 200 -7.88 -4.47 19.20
C LYS A 200 -6.88 -5.29 20.00
N GLU A 201 -6.38 -6.39 19.43
CA GLU A 201 -5.31 -7.23 19.98
C GLU A 201 -3.90 -6.68 19.70
N GLY A 202 -3.78 -5.57 18.98
CA GLY A 202 -2.51 -4.94 18.64
C GLY A 202 -1.77 -5.58 17.47
N VAL A 203 -2.36 -6.56 16.79
CA VAL A 203 -1.77 -7.23 15.63
C VAL A 203 -1.80 -6.29 14.42
N GLN A 204 -0.63 -6.04 13.83
CA GLN A 204 -0.44 -5.14 12.70
C GLN A 204 -0.38 -5.92 11.37
N CYS A 205 -0.57 -5.22 10.25
CA CYS A 205 -0.44 -5.80 8.91
C CYS A 205 0.90 -6.53 8.72
N GLN A 206 1.97 -5.92 9.24
CA GLN A 206 3.34 -6.44 9.20
C GLN A 206 3.49 -7.76 9.97
N ASP A 207 2.64 -8.08 10.94
CA ASP A 207 2.73 -9.35 11.67
C ASP A 207 2.45 -10.56 10.80
N CYS A 208 1.51 -10.43 9.86
CA CYS A 208 1.11 -11.52 8.98
C CYS A 208 1.74 -11.44 7.58
N HIS A 209 1.98 -10.22 7.07
CA HIS A 209 2.49 -9.98 5.71
C HIS A 209 3.99 -9.69 5.65
N MET A 210 4.61 -9.37 6.80
CA MET A 210 6.07 -9.24 6.95
C MET A 210 6.56 -10.07 8.14
N PRO A 211 6.37 -11.41 8.11
CA PRO A 211 6.60 -12.25 9.27
C PRO A 211 8.03 -12.10 9.81
N LYS A 212 8.17 -12.29 11.12
CA LYS A 212 9.47 -12.25 11.79
C LYS A 212 10.28 -13.51 11.49
N SER A 213 11.58 -13.35 11.28
CA SER A 213 12.53 -14.45 11.15
C SER A 213 13.91 -14.03 11.65
N GLU A 214 14.74 -15.01 12.01
CA GLU A 214 16.16 -14.76 12.23
C GLU A 214 16.81 -14.42 10.89
N PHE A 215 17.28 -13.19 10.73
CA PHE A 215 17.66 -12.68 9.42
C PHE A 215 18.62 -11.50 9.51
N ARG A 216 19.51 -11.40 8.52
CA ARG A 216 20.41 -10.26 8.37
C ARG A 216 19.78 -9.24 7.42
N THR A 217 19.57 -8.02 7.90
CA THR A 217 18.85 -7.01 7.09
C THR A 217 19.68 -6.48 5.93
N ALA A 218 21.01 -6.59 5.98
CA ALA A 218 21.93 -6.24 4.90
C ALA A 218 23.23 -7.07 5.00
N SER A 219 23.99 -7.24 3.93
CA SER A 219 25.24 -8.01 3.88
C SER A 219 26.24 -7.64 5.00
N MET A 220 26.31 -6.36 5.36
CA MET A 220 27.16 -5.84 6.44
C MET A 220 26.38 -5.50 7.72
N GLY A 221 25.06 -5.70 7.74
CA GLY A 221 24.19 -5.35 8.86
C GLY A 221 24.14 -6.40 9.95
N ASP A 222 23.45 -6.09 11.04
CA ASP A 222 23.26 -7.01 12.16
C ASP A 222 22.37 -8.22 11.79
N LEU A 223 22.61 -9.34 12.47
CA LEU A 223 21.68 -10.48 12.51
C LEU A 223 20.64 -10.19 13.59
N TYR A 224 19.36 -10.21 13.23
CA TYR A 224 18.27 -10.04 14.17
C TYR A 224 17.50 -11.35 14.32
N PRO A 225 17.08 -11.73 15.53
CA PRO A 225 16.21 -12.90 15.74
C PRO A 225 14.77 -12.68 15.21
N ASP A 226 14.41 -11.43 14.89
CA ASP A 226 13.03 -11.02 14.62
C ASP A 226 12.91 -10.00 13.48
N ALA A 227 13.78 -10.07 12.46
CA ALA A 227 13.67 -9.18 11.31
C ALA A 227 12.36 -9.42 10.56
N ARG A 228 11.77 -8.35 10.03
CA ARG A 228 10.56 -8.39 9.22
C ARG A 228 10.91 -8.72 7.77
N LEU A 229 10.40 -9.84 7.27
CA LEU A 229 10.62 -10.26 5.88
C LEU A 229 9.77 -9.43 4.90
N HIS A 230 10.29 -9.22 3.69
CA HIS A 230 9.65 -8.42 2.63
C HIS A 230 8.89 -9.31 1.64
N LEU A 231 8.12 -10.27 2.16
CA LEU A 231 7.42 -11.29 1.38
C LEU A 231 6.07 -10.81 0.83
N PHE A 232 5.32 -10.03 1.63
CA PHE A 232 4.04 -9.39 1.26
C PHE A 232 3.03 -10.33 0.58
N HIS A 233 3.07 -11.63 0.89
CA HIS A 233 2.19 -12.60 0.26
C HIS A 233 0.72 -12.33 0.57
N GLY A 234 -0.13 -12.57 -0.42
CA GLY A 234 -1.57 -12.35 -0.38
C GLY A 234 -2.27 -13.28 -1.35
N ALA A 235 -3.23 -12.75 -2.13
CA ALA A 235 -4.08 -13.56 -3.00
C ALA A 235 -3.37 -14.21 -4.22
N HIS A 236 -2.11 -13.91 -4.48
CA HIS A 236 -1.30 -14.58 -5.52
C HIS A 236 -0.42 -15.70 -4.95
N ASP A 237 -0.55 -16.01 -3.67
CA ASP A 237 0.14 -17.13 -3.01
C ASP A 237 -0.89 -18.19 -2.55
N PRO A 238 -0.91 -19.37 -3.18
CA PRO A 238 -1.78 -20.47 -2.77
C PRO A 238 -1.59 -20.90 -1.31
N GLY A 239 -0.37 -20.79 -0.77
CA GLY A 239 -0.08 -21.08 0.64
C GLY A 239 -0.74 -20.09 1.60
N LYS A 240 -1.05 -18.87 1.12
CA LYS A 240 -1.75 -17.84 1.90
C LYS A 240 -3.27 -17.86 1.74
N ILE A 241 -3.79 -18.47 0.68
CA ILE A 241 -5.25 -18.61 0.44
C ILE A 241 -5.81 -19.91 1.01
N LYS A 242 -5.06 -21.02 0.88
CA LYS A 242 -5.56 -22.34 1.24
C LYS A 242 -5.90 -22.42 2.73
N GLY A 243 -7.17 -22.72 3.01
CA GLY A 243 -7.69 -22.87 4.36
C GLY A 243 -7.81 -21.55 5.12
N THR A 244 -7.78 -20.39 4.44
CA THR A 244 -8.03 -19.08 5.09
C THR A 244 -9.43 -19.00 5.69
N ILE A 245 -10.43 -19.48 4.94
CA ILE A 245 -11.74 -19.79 5.48
C ILE A 245 -11.75 -21.26 5.89
N GLU A 246 -12.00 -21.52 7.18
CA GLU A 246 -12.31 -22.87 7.64
C GLU A 246 -13.75 -23.21 7.26
N ILE A 247 -13.93 -24.36 6.62
CA ILE A 247 -15.23 -24.85 6.15
C ILE A 247 -15.55 -26.15 6.90
N ARG A 248 -16.72 -26.19 7.56
CA ARG A 248 -17.26 -27.39 8.20
C ARG A 248 -18.63 -27.69 7.62
N ILE A 249 -18.80 -28.91 7.11
CA ILE A 249 -20.05 -29.37 6.49
C ILE A 249 -20.54 -30.59 7.26
N TYR A 250 -21.80 -30.59 7.65
CA TYR A 250 -22.43 -31.75 8.29
C TYR A 250 -23.88 -31.91 7.83
N PRO A 251 -24.34 -33.15 7.60
CA PRO A 251 -25.73 -33.42 7.28
C PRO A 251 -26.59 -33.49 8.56
N ASP A 252 -27.89 -33.34 8.40
CA ASP A 252 -28.86 -33.64 9.46
C ASP A 252 -29.09 -35.15 9.65
N ILE A 253 -28.95 -35.95 8.59
CA ILE A 253 -28.98 -37.43 8.61
C ILE A 253 -27.74 -38.02 7.94
N LYS A 254 -27.18 -39.11 8.50
CA LYS A 254 -25.94 -39.74 8.00
C LYS A 254 -26.16 -40.86 6.99
N GLU A 255 -27.35 -41.44 7.00
CA GLU A 255 -27.79 -42.50 6.10
C GLU A 255 -29.13 -42.05 5.51
N ALA A 256 -29.34 -42.30 4.22
CA ALA A 256 -30.54 -41.88 3.50
C ALA A 256 -30.93 -42.91 2.44
N GLU A 257 -32.23 -43.11 2.24
CA GLU A 257 -32.79 -43.94 1.16
C GLU A 257 -33.06 -43.11 -0.10
N PRO A 258 -33.11 -43.74 -1.29
CA PRO A 258 -33.47 -43.05 -2.53
C PRO A 258 -34.82 -42.32 -2.42
N GLY A 259 -34.81 -41.02 -2.66
CA GLY A 259 -35.99 -40.14 -2.54
C GLY A 259 -36.03 -39.33 -1.25
N GLU A 260 -35.18 -39.64 -0.26
CA GLU A 260 -35.04 -38.82 0.94
C GLU A 260 -34.23 -37.54 0.68
N THR A 261 -34.61 -36.46 1.36
CA THR A 261 -33.89 -35.17 1.30
C THR A 261 -32.93 -35.07 2.47
N VAL A 262 -31.64 -34.88 2.19
CA VAL A 262 -30.60 -34.61 3.19
C VAL A 262 -30.30 -33.12 3.23
N ARG A 263 -30.36 -32.49 4.41
CA ARG A 263 -29.97 -31.08 4.57
C ARG A 263 -28.54 -30.99 5.07
N PHE A 264 -27.66 -30.45 4.24
CA PHE A 264 -26.31 -30.08 4.65
C PHE A 264 -26.29 -28.69 5.27
N THR A 265 -25.68 -28.57 6.45
CA THR A 265 -25.35 -27.28 7.05
C THR A 265 -23.87 -27.01 6.84
N VAL A 266 -23.54 -25.80 6.38
CA VAL A 266 -22.16 -25.36 6.17
C VAL A 266 -21.85 -24.21 7.11
N ALA A 267 -20.81 -24.36 7.93
CA ALA A 267 -20.26 -23.31 8.77
C ALA A 267 -18.92 -22.82 8.19
N LEU A 268 -18.78 -21.51 8.07
CA LEU A 268 -17.61 -20.82 7.51
C LEU A 268 -16.99 -19.93 8.59
N PHE A 269 -15.68 -20.04 8.81
CA PHE A 269 -14.97 -19.22 9.80
C PHE A 269 -13.79 -18.48 9.18
N ASN A 270 -13.78 -17.15 9.30
CA ASN A 270 -12.60 -16.32 9.05
C ASN A 270 -11.87 -16.07 10.36
N GLN A 271 -10.90 -16.92 10.68
CA GLN A 271 -10.08 -16.81 11.90
C GLN A 271 -8.59 -16.63 11.60
N LYS A 272 -8.21 -16.53 10.33
CA LYS A 272 -6.80 -16.43 9.91
C LYS A 272 -6.41 -15.05 9.37
N THR A 273 -7.38 -14.19 9.13
CA THR A 273 -7.13 -12.82 8.66
C THR A 273 -7.72 -11.81 9.62
N GLY A 274 -7.02 -10.69 9.79
CA GLY A 274 -7.48 -9.58 10.63
C GLY A 274 -8.48 -8.65 9.94
N HIS A 275 -8.83 -8.92 8.68
CA HIS A 275 -9.74 -8.16 7.82
C HIS A 275 -10.79 -9.11 7.21
N LYS A 276 -11.66 -8.62 6.32
CA LYS A 276 -12.64 -9.49 5.64
C LYS A 276 -11.93 -10.46 4.68
N PHE A 277 -12.61 -11.53 4.28
CA PHE A 277 -12.10 -12.42 3.24
C PHE A 277 -13.20 -12.72 2.20
N PRO A 278 -12.92 -12.50 0.90
CA PRO A 278 -11.76 -11.77 0.40
C PRO A 278 -11.84 -10.27 0.76
N THR A 279 -10.68 -9.61 0.85
CA THR A 279 -10.56 -8.14 0.98
C THR A 279 -9.86 -7.58 -0.27
N GLY A 280 -9.77 -6.27 -0.38
CA GLY A 280 -9.09 -5.56 -1.46
C GLY A 280 -10.08 -5.04 -2.50
N SER A 281 -9.73 -5.18 -3.78
CA SER A 281 -10.57 -4.84 -4.93
C SER A 281 -11.94 -5.52 -4.84
N VAL A 282 -13.01 -4.73 -4.82
CA VAL A 282 -14.39 -5.23 -4.78
C VAL A 282 -14.82 -5.84 -6.12
N GLU A 283 -14.21 -5.39 -7.21
CA GLU A 283 -14.48 -5.82 -8.57
C GLU A 283 -13.83 -7.17 -8.92
N ASP A 284 -12.65 -7.46 -8.37
CA ASP A 284 -11.87 -8.65 -8.76
C ASP A 284 -11.98 -9.83 -7.79
N ARG A 285 -12.39 -9.57 -6.55
CA ARG A 285 -12.26 -10.56 -5.47
C ARG A 285 -13.61 -11.15 -5.07
N ILE A 286 -13.95 -12.27 -5.69
CA ILE A 286 -15.20 -13.00 -5.46
C ILE A 286 -14.89 -14.43 -5.00
N VAL A 287 -15.65 -14.92 -4.04
CA VAL A 287 -15.62 -16.32 -3.59
C VAL A 287 -17.03 -16.90 -3.60
N TRP A 288 -17.14 -18.19 -3.87
CA TRP A 288 -18.40 -18.93 -3.85
C TRP A 288 -18.16 -20.31 -3.23
N LEU A 289 -19.25 -20.91 -2.76
CA LEU A 289 -19.31 -22.26 -2.22
C LEU A 289 -20.25 -23.11 -3.06
#